data_AF-A0A1Q3US33-F1
#
_entry.id   AF-A0A1Q3US33-F1
#
_cell.length_a   1.000
_cell.length_b   1.000
_cell.length_c   1.000
_cell.angle_alpha   90.00
_cell.angle_beta   90.00
_cell.angle_gamma   90.00
#
_symmetry.space_group_name_H-M   'P 1'
#
loop_
_entity.id
_entity.type
_entity.pdbx_description
1 polymer ?
#
loop_
_entity_poly.entity_id
_entity_poly.type
_entity_poly.pdbx_seq_one_letter_code
_entity_poly.pdbx_strand_id
1 'polypeptide(L)'
;MNIPRLATLLLGATLCLPALAQPPSATTTARGATTTAPSTATPHATAAPAASQSKLLDINSVSIEQLDTLPGIGKARAEAIIKNRPYRAKNELASRHIIPQSVYDQIKDKIVARQG
;
A
#
# COMPACT_ATOMS: atom_id res chain seq x y z
N MET A 1 1.63 -31.48 11.00
CA MET A 1 0.69 -32.57 10.70
C MET A 1 -0.30 -32.10 9.65
N ASN A 2 -0.23 -32.72 8.47
CA ASN A 2 -1.14 -32.52 7.36
C ASN A 2 -2.38 -33.40 7.55
N ILE A 3 -3.57 -32.89 7.22
CA ILE A 3 -4.77 -33.70 7.07
C ILE A 3 -5.22 -33.57 5.62
N PRO A 4 -5.18 -34.64 4.80
CA PRO A 4 -5.66 -34.62 3.43
C PRO A 4 -7.19 -34.80 3.42
N ARG A 5 -7.91 -33.91 2.73
CA ARG A 5 -9.35 -34.09 2.49
C ARG A 5 -9.56 -35.07 1.35
N LEU A 6 -10.05 -36.24 1.73
CA LEU A 6 -10.48 -37.35 0.89
C LEU A 6 -11.59 -36.94 -0.07
N ALA A 7 -11.43 -37.46 -1.29
CA ALA A 7 -12.33 -37.37 -2.42
C ALA A 7 -13.76 -37.81 -2.09
N THR A 8 -14.73 -37.12 -2.66
CA THR A 8 -16.06 -37.68 -2.95
C THR A 8 -16.32 -37.51 -4.43
N LEU A 9 -16.24 -38.65 -5.10
CA LEU A 9 -16.59 -38.90 -6.48
C LEU A 9 -18.12 -38.88 -6.60
N LEU A 10 -18.67 -38.05 -7.49
CA LEU A 10 -20.03 -38.24 -7.98
C LEU A 10 -20.05 -37.97 -9.48
N LEU A 11 -20.11 -39.09 -10.19
CA LEU A 11 -20.30 -39.25 -11.62
C LEU A 11 -21.73 -38.84 -11.97
N GLY A 12 -21.89 -37.83 -12.81
CA GLY A 12 -23.19 -37.38 -13.30
C GLY A 12 -23.03 -36.73 -14.67
N ALA A 13 -22.99 -37.55 -15.71
CA ALA A 13 -23.07 -37.10 -17.09
C ALA A 13 -24.51 -36.63 -17.37
N THR A 14 -24.70 -35.33 -17.59
CA THR A 14 -25.92 -34.80 -18.19
C THR A 14 -25.59 -33.97 -19.42
N LEU A 15 -26.30 -34.34 -20.48
CA LEU A 15 -26.14 -34.03 -21.88
C LEU A 15 -26.52 -32.57 -22.21
N CYS A 16 -25.66 -31.89 -22.98
CA CYS A 16 -25.94 -30.92 -24.05
C CYS A 16 -27.16 -29.97 -23.95
N LEU A 17 -26.89 -28.65 -23.89
CA LEU A 17 -27.72 -27.58 -24.48
C LEU A 17 -26.78 -26.46 -25.01
N PRO A 18 -26.75 -26.18 -26.33
CA PRO A 18 -25.94 -25.09 -26.87
C PRO A 18 -26.74 -23.79 -26.83
N ALA A 19 -26.32 -22.85 -25.98
CA ALA A 19 -26.85 -21.49 -26.01
C ALA A 19 -25.94 -20.59 -26.87
N LEU A 20 -26.57 -19.97 -27.87
CA LEU A 20 -26.06 -18.92 -28.75
C LEU A 20 -25.34 -17.79 -28.02
N ALA A 21 -24.25 -17.31 -28.65
CA ALA A 21 -23.89 -15.90 -28.90
C ALA A 21 -22.43 -15.53 -28.52
N GLN A 22 -21.65 -15.22 -29.56
CA GLN A 22 -20.33 -14.57 -29.49
C GLN A 22 -20.48 -13.07 -29.16
N PRO A 23 -19.40 -12.34 -28.78
CA PRO A 23 -18.48 -11.84 -29.81
C PRO A 23 -16.97 -11.88 -29.43
N PRO A 24 -16.07 -12.08 -30.42
CA PRO A 24 -14.65 -11.81 -30.28
C PRO A 24 -14.36 -10.30 -30.41
N SER A 25 -13.82 -9.68 -29.36
CA SER A 25 -13.22 -8.35 -29.48
C SER A 25 -11.79 -8.47 -30.02
N ALA A 26 -11.66 -8.32 -31.34
CA ALA A 26 -10.39 -7.98 -31.97
C ALA A 26 -10.63 -6.83 -32.94
N THR A 27 -10.28 -5.61 -32.53
CA THR A 27 -9.96 -4.51 -33.44
C THR A 27 -8.95 -3.62 -32.75
N THR A 28 -7.69 -3.87 -33.07
CA THR A 28 -6.66 -2.85 -33.13
C THR A 28 -6.91 -2.04 -34.41
N THR A 29 -7.17 -0.75 -34.30
CA THR A 29 -6.73 0.21 -35.31
C THR A 29 -6.73 1.63 -34.75
N ALA A 30 -5.61 2.28 -35.05
CA ALA A 30 -5.16 3.55 -34.55
C ALA A 30 -5.86 4.76 -35.19
N ARG A 31 -5.48 5.93 -34.65
CA ARG A 31 -5.49 7.28 -35.26
C ARG A 31 -6.61 8.20 -34.80
N GLY A 32 -6.35 8.89 -33.69
CA GLY A 32 -6.99 10.17 -33.35
C GLY A 32 -5.95 11.28 -33.41
N ALA A 33 -6.10 12.18 -34.39
CA ALA A 33 -5.35 13.41 -34.53
C ALA A 33 -6.02 14.55 -33.74
N THR A 34 -5.19 15.32 -33.03
CA THR A 34 -5.22 16.79 -32.86
C THR A 34 -6.46 17.55 -32.32
N THR A 35 -6.20 18.36 -31.28
CA THR A 35 -6.59 19.78 -31.09
C THR A 35 -7.82 20.15 -30.22
N THR A 36 -7.52 20.70 -29.02
CA THR A 36 -8.04 21.96 -28.37
C THR A 36 -9.55 22.04 -28.04
N ALA A 37 -10.08 22.39 -26.84
CA ALA A 37 -9.78 23.45 -25.86
C ALA A 37 -10.59 23.21 -24.52
N PRO A 38 -10.45 24.06 -23.46
CA PRO A 38 -10.58 23.69 -22.04
C PRO A 38 -11.84 24.21 -21.26
N SER A 39 -11.93 23.79 -19.98
CA SER A 39 -12.77 24.30 -18.84
C SER A 39 -14.19 23.69 -18.74
N THR A 40 -14.72 23.24 -17.60
CA THR A 40 -14.69 23.81 -16.24
C THR A 40 -15.05 22.76 -15.15
N ALA A 41 -14.21 22.76 -14.10
CA ALA A 41 -14.37 22.38 -12.69
C ALA A 41 -15.53 21.46 -12.20
N THR A 42 -15.16 20.38 -11.49
CA THR A 42 -15.18 20.35 -9.99
C THR A 42 -14.57 19.05 -9.45
N PRO A 43 -13.42 19.12 -8.77
CA PRO A 43 -13.08 18.18 -7.71
C PRO A 43 -13.11 18.91 -6.35
N HIS A 44 -14.12 18.61 -5.55
CA HIS A 44 -14.18 18.86 -4.11
C HIS A 44 -13.92 17.47 -3.47
N ALA A 45 -13.03 17.21 -2.52
CA ALA A 45 -12.43 18.09 -1.53
C ALA A 45 -11.12 17.47 -0.98
N THR A 46 -10.17 18.36 -0.68
CA THR A 46 -9.26 18.35 0.47
C THR A 46 -8.46 17.07 0.79
N ALA A 47 -7.26 17.00 0.24
CA ALA A 47 -6.08 16.57 1.00
C ALA A 47 -5.10 17.75 0.97
N ALA A 48 -5.24 18.67 1.93
CA ALA A 48 -4.33 18.86 3.05
C ALA A 48 -2.91 19.25 2.61
N PRO A 49 -2.37 20.34 3.18
CA PRO A 49 -1.30 21.11 2.56
C PRO A 49 -0.08 20.23 2.36
N ALA A 50 0.63 20.45 1.25
CA ALA A 50 2.04 20.17 1.15
C ALA A 50 2.75 21.08 2.17
N ALA A 51 2.60 20.74 3.45
CA ALA A 51 3.25 21.39 4.54
C ALA A 51 4.74 21.19 4.30
N SER A 52 5.40 22.31 4.08
CA SER A 52 6.83 22.54 4.05
C SER A 52 7.61 21.31 4.46
N GLN A 53 8.37 20.74 3.52
CA GLN A 53 9.34 19.66 3.72
C GLN A 53 10.42 20.07 4.72
N SER A 54 10.02 20.27 5.98
CA SER A 54 10.79 19.82 7.11
C SER A 54 11.13 18.36 6.81
N LYS A 55 12.41 18.04 6.89
CA LYS A 55 13.03 16.79 6.46
C LYS A 55 12.57 15.60 7.33
N LEU A 56 11.26 15.34 7.38
CA LEU A 56 10.66 14.23 8.10
C LEU A 56 10.98 12.94 7.37
N LEU A 57 11.44 11.98 8.14
CA LEU A 57 11.78 10.64 7.67
C LEU A 57 10.49 9.83 7.53
N ASP A 58 10.23 9.33 6.34
CA ASP A 58 9.08 8.46 6.09
C ASP A 58 9.37 7.04 6.56
N ILE A 59 8.66 6.57 7.58
CA ILE A 59 8.86 5.27 8.23
C ILE A 59 8.70 4.10 7.25
N ASN A 60 7.88 4.28 6.20
CA ASN A 60 7.60 3.26 5.18
C ASN A 60 8.74 3.09 4.16
N SER A 61 9.53 4.13 3.91
CA SER A 61 10.59 4.12 2.87
C SER A 61 12.00 4.45 3.38
N VAL A 62 12.16 4.84 4.64
CA VAL A 62 13.46 5.17 5.24
C VAL A 62 14.42 3.97 5.28
N SER A 63 15.73 4.20 5.22
CA SER A 63 16.75 3.15 5.36
C SER A 63 17.11 2.87 6.83
N ILE A 64 17.78 1.74 7.10
CA ILE A 64 18.26 1.38 8.45
C ILE A 64 19.14 2.49 9.02
N GLU A 65 20.12 2.95 8.24
CA GLU A 65 21.06 4.01 8.61
C GLU A 65 20.33 5.28 9.08
N GLN A 66 19.29 5.69 8.35
CA GLN A 66 18.52 6.88 8.70
C GLN A 66 17.65 6.68 9.95
N LEU A 67 17.12 5.48 10.17
CA LEU A 67 16.45 5.14 11.42
C LEU A 67 17.43 5.13 12.60
N ASP A 68 18.64 4.62 12.41
CA ASP A 68 19.70 4.56 13.44
C ASP A 68 20.16 5.96 13.89
N THR A 69 20.06 6.98 13.02
CA THR A 69 20.34 8.37 13.41
C THR A 69 19.30 8.97 14.38
N LEU A 70 18.17 8.30 14.61
CA LEU A 70 17.14 8.78 15.54
C LEU A 70 17.49 8.42 16.99
N PRO A 71 17.32 9.34 17.94
CA PRO A 71 17.62 9.07 19.35
C PRO A 71 16.78 7.89 19.85
N GLY A 72 17.45 6.89 20.41
CA GLY A 72 16.79 5.68 20.92
C GLY A 72 16.35 4.69 19.84
N ILE A 73 16.61 4.92 18.56
CA ILE A 73 16.46 3.90 17.52
C ILE A 73 17.86 3.42 17.15
N GLY A 74 18.20 2.20 17.53
CA GLY A 74 19.40 1.53 17.05
C GLY A 74 19.08 0.52 15.96
N LYS A 75 20.10 -0.06 15.33
CA LYS A 75 20.01 -1.15 14.33
C LYS A 75 18.93 -2.20 14.62
N ALA A 76 18.84 -2.70 15.86
CA ALA A 76 17.84 -3.71 16.24
C ALA A 76 16.38 -3.21 16.08
N ARG A 77 16.09 -1.96 16.50
CA ARG A 77 14.77 -1.36 16.35
C ARG A 77 14.52 -0.95 14.90
N ALA A 78 15.53 -0.44 14.22
CA ALA A 78 15.44 -0.11 12.80
C ALA A 78 15.06 -1.34 11.94
N GLU A 79 15.68 -2.49 12.20
CA GLU A 79 15.32 -3.76 11.55
C GLU A 79 13.88 -4.18 11.86
N ALA A 80 13.43 -4.04 13.11
CA ALA A 80 12.06 -4.35 13.49
C ALA A 80 11.05 -3.44 12.76
N ILE A 81 11.39 -2.16 12.58
CA ILE A 81 10.58 -1.20 11.81
C ILE A 81 10.46 -1.65 10.36
N ILE A 82 11.56 -2.01 9.71
CA ILE A 82 11.55 -2.46 8.30
C ILE A 82 10.77 -3.75 8.13
N LYS A 83 10.95 -4.73 9.03
CA LYS A 83 10.26 -6.03 9.00
C LYS A 83 8.73 -5.91 9.12
N ASN A 84 8.23 -4.84 9.73
CA ASN A 84 6.81 -4.67 10.04
C ASN A 84 6.08 -3.64 9.15
N ARG A 85 6.72 -3.14 8.09
CA ARG A 85 6.08 -2.31 7.05
C ARG A 85 4.95 -3.10 6.37
N PRO A 86 3.84 -2.47 5.94
CA PRO A 86 3.54 -1.03 5.90
C PRO A 86 2.91 -0.47 7.18
N TYR A 87 3.15 0.83 7.44
CA TYR A 87 2.50 1.61 8.49
C TYR A 87 1.52 2.62 7.90
N ARG A 88 0.32 2.67 8.46
CA ARG A 88 -0.73 3.64 8.15
C ARG A 88 -0.51 4.97 8.85
N ALA A 89 0.08 4.95 10.06
CA ALA A 89 0.34 6.14 10.86
C ALA A 89 1.61 5.99 11.71
N LYS A 90 2.26 7.13 12.03
CA LYS A 90 3.53 7.12 12.79
C LYS A 90 3.42 6.56 14.21
N ASN A 91 2.25 6.68 14.84
CA ASN A 91 1.97 6.13 16.17
C ASN A 91 1.95 4.59 16.22
N GLU A 92 1.79 3.91 15.07
CA GLU A 92 1.83 2.45 15.03
C GLU A 92 3.18 1.87 15.46
N LEU A 93 4.27 2.64 15.38
CA LEU A 93 5.55 2.21 15.92
C LEU A 93 5.46 1.88 17.41
N ALA A 94 4.69 2.69 18.16
CA ALA A 94 4.46 2.46 19.57
C ALA A 94 3.30 1.49 19.82
N SER A 95 2.17 1.64 19.13
CA SER A 95 0.98 0.79 19.34
C SER A 95 1.24 -0.68 19.00
N ARG A 96 2.13 -0.96 18.03
CA ARG A 96 2.55 -2.32 17.67
C ARG A 96 3.76 -2.79 18.48
N HIS A 97 4.17 -2.04 19.50
CA HIS A 97 5.31 -2.33 20.37
C HIS A 97 6.64 -2.54 19.60
N ILE A 98 6.80 -1.90 18.43
CA ILE A 98 8.06 -1.93 17.68
C ILE A 98 9.12 -1.11 18.41
N ILE A 99 8.70 0.01 19.01
CA ILE A 99 9.53 0.88 19.83
C ILE A 99 8.79 1.23 21.13
N PRO A 100 9.51 1.44 22.25
CA PRO A 100 8.90 1.89 23.48
C PRO A 100 8.36 3.33 23.35
N GLN A 101 7.32 3.64 24.13
CA GLN A 101 6.63 4.94 24.09
C GLN A 101 7.61 6.11 24.30
N SER A 102 8.54 5.99 25.26
CA SER A 102 9.54 7.02 25.54
C SER A 102 10.40 7.37 24.32
N VAL A 103 10.72 6.38 23.47
CA VAL A 103 11.51 6.62 22.25
C VAL A 103 10.62 7.25 21.18
N TYR A 104 9.39 6.76 21.03
CA TYR A 104 8.41 7.34 20.11
C TYR A 104 8.21 8.83 20.37
N ASP A 105 8.06 9.24 21.63
CA ASP A 105 7.88 10.65 22.00
C ASP A 105 9.06 11.54 21.62
N GLN A 106 10.29 11.00 21.57
CA GLN A 106 11.48 11.74 21.15
C GLN A 106 11.59 11.89 19.62
N ILE A 107 10.98 10.98 18.86
CA ILE A 107 11.15 10.92 17.40
C ILE A 107 9.90 11.32 16.63
N LYS A 108 8.72 11.40 17.26
CA LYS A 108 7.41 11.62 16.60
C LYS A 108 7.33 12.89 15.74
N ASP A 109 8.17 13.88 16.02
CA ASP A 109 8.26 15.14 15.26
C ASP A 109 9.24 15.07 14.09
N LYS A 110 10.13 14.05 14.08
CA LYS A 110 11.11 13.78 13.03
C LYS A 110 10.63 12.75 12.01
N ILE A 111 9.53 12.06 12.29
CA ILE A 111 9.01 10.96 11.47
C ILE A 111 7.61 11.24 10.95
N VAL A 112 7.30 10.68 9.79
CA VAL A 112 5.97 10.64 9.20
C VAL A 112 5.70 9.24 8.65
N ALA A 113 4.43 8.84 8.55
CA ALA A 113 4.03 7.68 7.78
C ALA A 113 3.17 8.18 6.61
N ARG A 114 3.69 8.09 5.39
CA ARG A 114 2.90 8.41 4.19
C ARG A 114 2.33 7.12 3.62
N GLN A 115 1.03 7.10 3.36
CA GLN A 115 0.40 6.08 2.53
C GLN A 115 0.54 6.59 1.09
N GLY A 116 1.32 5.86 0.28
CA GLY A 116 1.46 6.12 -1.15
C GLY A 116 0.23 5.68 -1.94
#